data_AF-A0A8J2VDL8-F1
#
_entry.id   AF-A0A8J2VDL8-F1
#
_cell.length_a   1.000
_cell.length_b   1.000
_cell.length_c   1.000
_cell.angle_alpha   90.00
_cell.angle_beta   90.00
_cell.angle_gamma   90.00
#
_symmetry.space_group_name_H-M   'P 1'
#
loop_
_entity.id
_entity.type
_entity.pdbx_description
1 polymer ?
#
loop_
_entity_poly.entity_id
_entity_poly.type
_entity_poly.pdbx_seq_one_letter_code
_entity_poly.pdbx_strand_id
1 'polypeptide(L)' 'MLTNIGLPGLILILLLALILFGPKRLPEMGRAFGRTIKEFKESTSGIFSDDDKKEEKKKEAATDQKDSSKRI' A
#
# COMPACT_ATOMS: atom_id res chain seq x y z
N MET A 1 -22.03 6.16 24.94
CA MET A 1 -23.19 6.74 24.23
C MET A 1 -22.97 6.83 22.71
N LEU A 2 -21.80 7.25 22.21
CA LEU A 2 -21.51 7.35 20.76
C LEU A 2 -21.05 6.04 20.11
N THR A 3 -20.52 5.08 20.87
CA THR A 3 -20.08 3.76 20.37
C THR A 3 -21.23 2.85 19.91
N ASN A 4 -22.47 3.18 20.26
CA ASN A 4 -23.67 2.50 19.76
C ASN A 4 -24.09 2.98 18.35
N ILE A 5 -23.48 4.06 17.85
CA ILE A 5 -23.66 4.57 16.49
C ILE A 5 -22.68 3.82 15.57
N GLY A 6 -22.78 2.49 15.56
CA GLY A 6 -21.92 1.63 14.75
C GLY A 6 -22.18 1.78 13.25
N LEU A 7 -21.99 0.70 12.50
CA LEU A 7 -22.30 0.62 11.07
C LEU A 7 -23.61 1.31 10.64
N PRO A 8 -24.73 1.21 11.38
CA PRO A 8 -25.99 1.86 11.00
C PRO A 8 -25.89 3.39 10.88
N GLY A 9 -25.16 4.05 11.78
CA GLY A 9 -25.01 5.50 11.74
C GLY A 9 -24.11 5.97 10.61
N LEU A 10 -23.06 5.20 10.30
CA LEU A 10 -22.21 5.45 9.15
C LEU A 10 -23.01 5.39 7.84
N ILE A 11 -23.91 4.39 7.70
CA ILE A 11 -24.78 4.25 6.52
C ILE A 11 -25.71 5.47 6.38
N LEU A 12 -26.27 5.99 7.48
CA LEU A 12 -27.13 7.17 7.43
C LEU A 12 -26.38 8.41 6.93
N ILE A 13 -25.17 8.65 7.43
CA ILE A 13 -24.31 9.76 6.98
C ILE A 13 -23.94 9.57 5.51
N LEU A 14 -23.60 8.34 5.12
CA LEU A 14 -23.25 8.01 3.74
C LEU A 14 -24.44 8.25 2.81
N LEU A 15 -25.67 7.92 3.22
CA LEU A 15 -26.88 8.18 2.45
C LEU A 15 -27.12 9.68 2.23
N LEU A 16 -26.94 10.51 3.28
CA LEU A 16 -27.00 11.97 3.17
C LEU A 16 -25.94 12.51 2.20
N ALA A 17 -24.70 12.02 2.31
CA ALA A 17 -23.62 12.39 1.40
C ALA A 17 -23.93 11.97 -0.05
N LEU A 18 -24.52 10.79 -0.25
CA LEU A 18 -24.95 10.31 -1.58
C LEU A 18 -26.07 11.16 -2.18
N ILE A 19 -26.95 11.74 -1.37
CA ILE A 19 -28.00 12.65 -1.86
C ILE A 19 -27.37 13.98 -2.32
N LEU A 20 -26.42 14.52 -1.55
CA LEU A 20 -25.75 15.78 -1.88
C LEU A 20 -24.78 15.67 -3.07
N PHE A 21 -23.96 14.63 -3.08
CA PHE A 21 -22.88 14.46 -4.06
C PHE A 21 -23.24 13.49 -5.20
N GLY A 22 -24.17 12.57 -4.96
CA GLY A 22 -24.56 11.51 -5.91
C GLY A 22 -23.75 10.22 -5.75
N PRO A 23 -24.34 9.04 -6.03
CA PRO A 23 -23.69 7.74 -5.85
C PRO A 23 -22.53 7.45 -6.81
N LYS A 24 -22.45 8.18 -7.92
CA LYS A 24 -21.35 8.04 -8.88
C LYS A 24 -20.12 8.86 -8.49
N ARG A 25 -20.29 9.97 -7.74
CA ARG A 25 -19.20 10.91 -7.47
C ARG A 25 -18.25 10.43 -6.37
N LEU A 26 -18.76 9.78 -5.32
CA LEU A 26 -17.91 9.22 -4.27
C LEU A 26 -16.91 8.16 -4.81
N PRO A 27 -17.32 7.15 -5.61
CA PRO A 27 -16.39 6.21 -6.22
C PRO A 27 -15.45 6.85 -7.24
N GLU A 28 -15.91 7.83 -8.01
CA GLU A 28 -15.11 8.54 -9.00
C GLU A 28 -13.97 9.33 -8.34
N MET A 29 -14.30 10.11 -7.29
CA MET A 29 -13.29 10.81 -6.47
C MET A 29 -12.35 9.82 -5.79
N GLY A 30 -12.86 8.74 -5.19
CA GLY A 30 -12.04 7.71 -4.56
C GLY A 30 -11.05 7.04 -5.53
N ARG A 31 -11.43 6.81 -6.79
CA ARG A 31 -10.53 6.31 -7.82
C ARG A 31 -9.44 7.31 -8.19
N ALA A 32 -9.77 8.60 -8.30
CA ALA A 32 -8.80 9.64 -8.57
C ALA A 32 -7.79 9.78 -7.43
N PHE A 33 -8.26 9.96 -6.18
CA PHE A 33 -7.41 10.01 -5.00
C PHE A 33 -6.60 8.72 -4.79
N GLY A 34 -7.20 7.56 -5.06
CA GLY A 34 -6.53 6.27 -4.94
C GLY A 34 -5.34 6.12 -5.90
N ARG A 35 -5.43 6.63 -7.13
CA ARG A 35 -4.27 6.66 -8.06
C ARG A 35 -3.16 7.55 -7.50
N THR A 36 -3.48 8.75 -7.03
CA THR A 36 -2.51 9.66 -6.42
C THR A 36 -1.82 9.02 -5.21
N ILE A 37 -2.57 8.40 -4.30
CA ILE A 37 -1.99 7.72 -3.13
C ILE A 37 -1.11 6.53 -3.55
N LYS A 38 -1.52 5.79 -4.59
CA LYS A 38 -0.74 4.65 -5.12
C LYS A 38 0.59 5.11 -5.71
N GLU A 39 0.57 6.13 -6.56
CA GLU A 39 1.77 6.70 -7.19
C GLU A 39 2.69 7.34 -6.15
N PHE A 40 2.11 8.01 -5.14
CA PHE A 40 2.85 8.54 -4.00
C PHE A 40 3.54 7.42 -3.21
N LYS A 41 2.80 6.34 -2.86
CA LYS A 41 3.37 5.18 -2.18
C LYS A 41 4.50 4.54 -2.99
N GLU A 42 4.33 4.32 -4.28
CA GLU A 42 5.36 3.72 -5.13
C GLU A 42 6.62 4.58 -5.21
N SER A 43 6.45 5.90 -5.38
CA SER A 43 7.57 6.85 -5.42
C SER A 43 8.31 6.91 -4.08
N THR A 44 7.56 7.00 -2.98
CA THR A 44 8.09 7.04 -1.63
C THR A 44 8.77 5.74 -1.23
N SER A 45 8.16 4.58 -1.54
CA SER A 45 8.77 3.27 -1.31
C SER A 45 10.05 3.07 -2.12
N GLY A 46 10.13 3.61 -3.34
CA GLY A 46 11.36 3.58 -4.14
C GLY A 46 12.51 4.35 -3.51
N ILE A 47 12.22 5.50 -2.89
CA ILE A 47 13.22 6.35 -2.21
C ILE A 47 13.70 5.69 -0.91
N PHE A 48 12.78 5.18 -0.08
CA PHE A 48 13.15 4.48 1.15
C PHE A 48 13.87 3.15 0.88
N SER A 49 13.50 2.45 -0.19
CA SER A 49 14.18 1.21 -0.58
C SER A 49 15.59 1.44 -1.11
N ASP A 50 15.96 2.64 -1.57
CA ASP A 50 17.33 2.91 -2.06
C ASP A 50 18.33 3.12 -0.92
N ASP A 51 17.85 3.51 0.28
CA ASP A 51 18.65 3.51 1.51
C ASP A 51 18.78 2.09 2.11
N ASP A 52 17.76 1.23 2.01
CA ASP A 52 17.80 -0.14 2.56
C ASP A 52 18.44 -1.18 1.60
N LYS A 53 18.48 -0.93 0.28
CA LYS A 53 19.05 -1.89 -0.71
C LYS A 53 20.58 -1.97 -0.74
N LYS A 54 21.30 -1.29 0.16
CA LYS A 54 22.74 -1.56 0.36
C LYS A 54 23.02 -2.85 1.15
N GLU A 55 22.04 -3.46 1.81
CA GLU A 55 22.32 -4.65 2.65
C GLU A 55 21.97 -6.01 2.01
N GLU A 56 21.08 -6.09 1.01
CA GLU A 56 20.63 -7.41 0.50
C GLU A 56 21.37 -7.95 -0.72
N LYS A 57 22.18 -7.16 -1.44
CA LYS A 57 22.97 -7.69 -2.58
C LYS A 57 24.24 -8.47 -2.20
N LYS A 58 24.56 -8.64 -0.90
CA LYS A 58 25.78 -9.34 -0.46
C LYS A 58 25.58 -10.83 -0.12
N LYS A 59 24.36 -11.37 -0.17
CA LYS A 59 24.08 -12.76 0.27
C LYS A 59 23.96 -13.81 -0.83
N GLU A 60 23.89 -13.44 -2.11
CA GLU A 60 23.81 -14.43 -3.21
C GLU A 60 25.15 -14.78 -3.88
N ALA A 61 26.25 -14.06 -3.58
CA ALA A 61 27.56 -14.35 -4.16
C ALA A 61 28.44 -15.31 -3.33
N ALA A 62 27.97 -15.80 -2.17
CA ALA A 62 28.79 -16.59 -1.23
C ALA A 62 28.48 -18.10 -1.23
N THR A 63 27.52 -18.58 -2.00
CA THR A 63 27.06 -19.98 -1.95
C THR A 63 27.60 -20.89 -3.05
N ASP A 64 28.31 -20.36 -4.06
CA ASP A 64 28.77 -21.15 -5.22
C ASP A 64 30.26 -21.57 -5.17
N GLN A 65 31.01 -21.23 -4.11
CA GLN A 65 32.43 -21.63 -3.97
C GLN A 65 32.68 -22.80 -3.00
N LYS A 66 31.67 -23.33 -2.31
CA LYS A 66 31.89 -24.36 -1.27
C LYS A 66 31.74 -25.82 -1.75
N ASP A 67 31.30 -26.07 -2.98
CA ASP A 67 31.06 -27.44 -3.48
C ASP A 67 32.20 -28.01 -4.36
N SER A 68 33.15 -27.17 -4.81
CA SER A 68 34.25 -27.64 -5.68
C SER A 68 35.52 -28.07 -4.93
N SER A 69 35.67 -27.77 -3.64
CA SER A 69 36.88 -28.12 -2.86
C SER A 69 36.73 -29.37 -1.98
N LYS A 70 35.63 -30.12 -2.09
CA LYS A 70 35.39 -31.35 -1.30
C LYS A 70 35.36 -32.64 -2.13
N ARG A 71 35.73 -32.57 -3.42
CA ARG A 71 35.80 -33.72 -4.34
C ARG A 71 37.19 -33.92 -4.97
N ILE A 72 38.24 -33.37 -4.37
CA ILE A 72 39.65 -33.66 -4.70
C ILE A 72 40.37 -34.07 -3.42
#